data_AF-A0A845ZEU4-F1
#
_entry.id   AF-A0A845ZEU4-F1
#
_cell.length_a   1.000
_cell.length_b   1.000
_cell.length_c   1.000
_cell.angle_alpha   90.00
_cell.angle_beta   90.00
_cell.angle_gamma   90.00
#
_symmetry.space_group_name_H-M   'P 1'
#
loop_
_entity.id
_entity.type
_entity.pdbx_description
1 polymer ?
#
loop_
_entity_poly.entity_id
_entity_poly.type
_entity_poly.pdbx_seq_one_letter_code
_entity_poly.pdbx_strand_id
1 'polypeptide(L)' 'NRCQIVANGLLEAWLQGHDSAEGRMNFILHNFSLLGIDIKRPYLNANSKDIY' A
#
# COMPACT_ATOMS: atom_id res chain seq x y z
N ASN A 1 -4.20 -1.02 10.71
CA ASN A 1 -2.97 -1.15 9.88
C ASN A 1 -3.23 -0.84 8.40
N ARG A 2 -4.07 -1.57 7.64
CA ARG A 2 -4.19 -1.37 6.17
C ARG A 2 -4.60 0.06 5.74
N CYS A 3 -5.55 0.68 6.42
CA CYS A 3 -5.91 2.08 6.15
C CYS A 3 -4.74 3.05 6.38
N GLN A 4 -3.86 2.77 7.33
CA GLN A 4 -2.67 3.57 7.59
C GLN A 4 -1.64 3.43 6.46
N ILE A 5 -1.47 2.22 5.90
CA ILE A 5 -0.60 1.98 4.73
C ILE A 5 -1.08 2.81 3.53
N VAL A 6 -2.39 2.81 3.28
CA VAL A 6 -3.00 3.64 2.22
C VAL A 6 -2.80 5.12 2.50
N ALA A 7 -3.06 5.58 3.73
CA ALA A 7 -2.88 6.97 4.12
C ALA A 7 -1.43 7.45 3.96
N ASN A 8 -0.46 6.61 4.34
CA ASN A 8 0.97 6.90 4.16
C ASN A 8 1.33 7.01 2.67
N GLY A 9 0.88 6.08 1.83
CA GLY A 9 1.11 6.15 0.39
C GLY A 9 0.49 7.38 -0.27
N LEU A 10 -0.70 7.79 0.16
CA LEU A 10 -1.34 9.03 -0.31
C LEU A 10 -0.56 10.28 0.13
N LEU A 11 -0.12 10.32 1.39
CA LEU A 11 0.69 11.42 1.91
C LEU A 11 2.01 11.54 1.15
N GLU A 12 2.68 10.41 0.89
CA GLU A 12 3.95 10.37 0.17
C GLU A 12 3.79 10.82 -1.29
N ALA A 13 2.76 10.34 -1.98
CA ALA A 13 2.44 10.78 -3.35
C ALA A 13 2.21 12.29 -3.42
N TRP A 14 1.47 12.84 -2.45
CA TRP A 14 1.22 14.28 -2.36
C TRP A 14 2.51 15.08 -2.13
N LEU A 15 3.35 14.66 -1.18
CA LEU A 15 4.63 15.31 -0.89
C LEU A 15 5.59 15.30 -2.09
N GLN A 16 5.50 14.30 -2.96
CA GLN A 16 6.32 14.17 -4.16
C GLN A 16 5.66 14.75 -5.42
N GLY A 17 4.49 15.39 -5.31
CA GLY A 17 3.80 16.03 -6.43
C GLY A 17 3.10 15.05 -7.39
N HIS A 18 2.93 13.79 -7.01
CA HIS A 18 2.26 12.75 -7.80
C HIS A 18 0.76 12.72 -7.53
N ASP A 19 0.04 13.73 -8.03
CA ASP A 19 -1.39 13.90 -7.73
C ASP A 19 -2.35 13.14 -8.67
N SER A 20 -1.82 12.54 -9.74
CA SER A 20 -2.61 11.67 -10.61
C SER A 20 -3.06 10.41 -9.86
N ALA A 21 -4.18 9.82 -10.28
CA ALA A 21 -4.66 8.56 -9.70
C ALA A 21 -3.62 7.44 -9.80
N GLU A 22 -2.90 7.37 -10.92
CA GLU A 22 -1.80 6.42 -11.13
C GLU A 22 -0.62 6.67 -10.19
N GLY A 23 -0.20 7.93 -10.05
CA GLY A 23 0.87 8.32 -9.12
C GLY A 23 0.53 7.92 -7.69
N ARG A 24 -0.66 8.31 -7.22
CA ARG A 24 -1.17 7.92 -5.90
C ARG A 24 -1.20 6.39 -5.71
N MET A 25 -1.65 5.64 -6.73
CA MET A 25 -1.70 4.18 -6.65
C MET A 25 -0.30 3.55 -6.57
N ASN A 26 0.67 4.08 -7.32
CA ASN A 26 2.06 3.60 -7.27
C ASN A 26 2.66 3.73 -5.86
N PHE A 27 2.45 4.85 -5.17
CA PHE A 27 2.92 5.01 -3.79
C PHE A 27 2.18 4.14 -2.77
N ILE A 28 0.88 3.93 -2.95
CA ILE A 28 0.13 2.98 -2.13
C ILE A 28 0.72 1.58 -2.30
N LEU A 29 0.90 1.11 -3.53
CA LEU A 29 1.49 -0.20 -3.83
C LEU A 29 2.91 -0.33 -3.26
N HIS A 30 3.72 0.73 -3.38
CA HIS A 30 5.06 0.79 -2.79
C HIS A 30 5.02 0.58 -1.27
N ASN A 31 4.14 1.29 -0.56
CA ASN A 31 4.00 1.16 0.89
C ASN A 31 3.52 -0.23 1.33
N PHE A 32 2.64 -0.88 0.56
CA PHE A 32 2.26 -2.28 0.78
C PHE A 32 3.46 -3.23 0.59
N SER A 33 4.26 -3.01 -0.46
CA SER A 33 5.45 -3.81 -0.75
C SER A 33 6.54 -3.68 0.32
N LEU A 34 6.76 -2.48 0.87
CA LEU A 34 7.74 -2.25 1.95
C LEU A 34 7.44 -3.07 3.21
N LEU A 35 6.15 -3.33 3.47
CA LEU A 35 5.69 -4.11 4.60
C LEU A 35 5.52 -5.60 4.26
N GLY A 36 5.83 -6.02 3.03
CA GLY A 36 5.65 -7.40 2.57
C GLY A 36 4.19 -7.85 2.51
N ILE A 37 3.25 -6.92 2.34
CA ILE A 37 1.81 -7.20 2.31
C ILE A 37 1.31 -7.15 0.87
N ASP A 38 0.69 -8.23 0.41
CA ASP A 38 0.00 -8.26 -0.87
C ASP A 38 -1.34 -7.51 -0.79
N ILE A 39 -1.49 -6.45 -1.57
CA ILE A 39 -2.73 -5.67 -1.64
C ILE A 39 -3.91 -6.48 -2.19
N LYS A 40 -3.66 -7.55 -2.97
CA LYS A 40 -4.69 -8.45 -3.49
C LYS A 40 -5.17 -9.43 -2.43
N ARG A 41 -4.39 -9.65 -1.37
CA ARG A 41 -4.73 -10.46 -0.20
C ARG A 41 -4.52 -9.66 1.08
N PRO A 42 -5.22 -8.53 1.25
CA PRO A 42 -4.91 -7.56 2.30
C PRO A 42 -5.21 -8.10 3.70
N TYR A 43 -5.93 -9.22 3.82
CA TYR A 43 -6.18 -9.92 5.07
C TYR A 43 -4.96 -10.72 5.56
N LEU A 44 -4.03 -11.10 4.66
CA LEU A 44 -2.79 -11.77 5.03
C LEU A 44 -1.79 -10.74 5.54
N ASN A 45 -1.12 -11.08 6.65
CA ASN A 45 0.10 -10.38 7.05
C ASN A 45 1.28 -10.92 6.23
N ALA A 46 2.39 -10.18 6.23
CA ALA A 46 3.63 -10.66 5.64
C ALA A 46 3.97 -12.06 6.16
N ASN A 47 4.41 -12.94 5.25
CA ASN A 47 4.78 -14.33 5.52
C ASN A 47 3.67 -15.22 6.10
N SER A 48 2.42 -14.75 6.11
CA SER A 48 1.28 -15.57 6.55
C SER A 48 0.79 -16.47 5.42
N LYS A 49 0.31 -17.66 5.79
CA LYS A 49 -0.29 -18.60 4.83
C LYS A 49 -1.76 -18.27 4.62
N ASP A 50 -2.19 -18.35 3.37
CA ASP A 50 -3.60 -18.31 3.01
C ASP A 50 -4.30 -19.62 3.37
N ILE A 51 -5.39 -19.54 4.12
CA ILE A 51 -6.15 -20.70 4.61
C ILE A 51 -7.63 -20.67 4.16
N TYR A 52 -7.98 -19.74 3.26
CA TYR A 52 -9.32 -19.55 2.71
C TYR A 52 -9.33 -19.71 1.19
#